data_AF-A0A1F8YL49-F1
#
_entry.id   AF-A0A1F8YL49-F1
#
_cell.length_a   1.000
_cell.length_b   1.000
_cell.length_c   1.000
_cell.angle_alpha   90.00
_cell.angle_beta   90.00
_cell.angle_gamma   90.00
#
_symmetry.space_group_name_H-M   'P 1'
#
loop_
_entity.id
_entity.type
_entity.pdbx_description
1 polymer ?
#
loop_
_entity_poly.entity_id
_entity_poly.type
_entity_poly.pdbx_seq_one_letter_code
_entity_poly.pdbx_strand_id
1 'polypeptide(L)'
;MVGSSLEKFAVEIRHLQRTEVLEVEEYFSEGQKGSSAMPHKRNPVISENLCGLSRLLRGYAVTALENVALWHERDISHSSAERVIAPDATILLDFALDRFRELMERLLVYPDRMRRNLERTRGLLFSQRVMLALASKGLSRERAYEIVQRSAMEAFRKEKELAGLLWKDREVRGRFSRDEFQELFDPGYYLRHIDAVFDRVFPPSRGGTSRGRKPRGKTGGRRAAGKGSVLQ
;
A
#
# COMPACT_ATOMS: atom_id res chain seq x y z
N MET A 1 14.20 -15.39 7.26
CA MET A 1 13.39 -14.96 6.10
C MET A 1 12.01 -14.42 6.51
N VAL A 2 11.21 -15.17 7.27
CA VAL A 2 9.85 -14.75 7.68
C VAL A 2 9.88 -13.43 8.46
N GLY A 3 10.74 -13.30 9.48
CA GLY A 3 10.91 -12.04 10.22
C GLY A 3 11.21 -10.84 9.30
N SER A 4 12.15 -10.97 8.35
CA SER A 4 12.42 -9.88 7.40
C SER A 4 11.22 -9.52 6.51
N SER A 5 10.36 -10.49 6.19
CA SER A 5 9.13 -10.23 5.42
C SER A 5 8.07 -9.51 6.26
N LEU A 6 7.93 -9.88 7.54
CA LEU A 6 7.08 -9.17 8.50
C LEU A 6 7.54 -7.71 8.67
N GLU A 7 8.84 -7.48 8.83
CA GLU A 7 9.37 -6.11 8.90
C GLU A 7 9.10 -5.32 7.63
N LYS A 8 9.22 -5.92 6.44
CA LYS A 8 8.88 -5.25 5.19
C LYS A 8 7.42 -4.76 5.19
N PHE A 9 6.47 -5.61 5.59
CA PHE A 9 5.06 -5.23 5.66
C PHE A 9 4.80 -4.18 6.76
N ALA A 10 5.41 -4.35 7.93
CA ALA A 10 5.30 -3.40 9.03
C ALA A 10 5.87 -2.01 8.68
N VAL A 11 7.01 -1.95 7.98
CA VAL A 11 7.58 -0.70 7.47
C VAL A 11 6.64 -0.02 6.48
N GLU A 12 5.99 -0.77 5.59
CA GLU A 12 5.01 -0.22 4.66
C GLU A 12 3.80 0.39 5.40
N ILE A 13 3.25 -0.32 6.40
CA ILE A 13 2.15 0.20 7.23
C ILE A 13 2.57 1.51 7.93
N ARG A 14 3.79 1.56 8.48
CA ARG A 14 4.34 2.78 9.09
C ARG A 14 4.45 3.92 8.09
N HIS A 15 4.82 3.66 6.84
CA HIS A 15 4.89 4.68 5.79
C HIS A 15 3.52 5.22 5.39
N LEU A 16 2.53 4.33 5.27
CA LEU A 16 1.16 4.67 4.88
C LEU A 16 0.37 5.36 5.99
N GLN A 17 0.74 5.14 7.26
CA GLN A 17 0.13 5.80 8.43
C GLN A 17 0.73 7.18 8.77
N ARG A 18 1.79 7.62 8.08
CA ARG A 18 2.33 8.98 8.29
C ARG A 18 1.24 10.03 8.07
N THR A 19 1.24 11.09 8.88
CA THR A 19 0.23 12.14 8.89
C THR A 19 -0.02 12.76 7.50
N GLU A 20 1.02 12.90 6.69
CA GLU A 20 0.95 13.50 5.36
C GLU A 20 0.38 12.56 4.30
N VAL A 21 0.30 11.25 4.60
CA VAL A 21 -0.15 10.18 3.71
C VAL A 21 -1.52 9.67 4.17
N LEU A 22 -1.59 9.07 5.36
CA LEU A 22 -2.77 8.53 6.02
C LEU A 22 -3.68 7.72 5.08
N GLU A 23 -3.08 6.78 4.36
CA GLU A 23 -3.80 5.85 3.48
C GLU A 23 -4.25 4.60 4.24
N VAL A 24 -3.49 4.24 5.28
CA VAL A 24 -3.71 3.08 6.13
C VAL A 24 -3.44 3.49 7.58
N GLU A 25 -4.13 2.87 8.54
CA GLU A 25 -3.92 3.11 9.97
C GLU A 25 -4.16 1.83 10.79
N GLU A 26 -3.29 1.56 11.77
CA GLU A 26 -3.51 0.54 12.78
C GLU A 26 -4.76 0.85 13.59
N TYR A 27 -5.59 -0.17 13.83
CA TYR A 27 -6.80 0.02 14.63
C TYR A 27 -6.47 0.53 16.03
N PHE A 28 -7.07 1.65 16.40
CA PHE A 28 -6.94 2.24 17.72
C PHE A 28 -8.15 1.89 18.58
N SER A 29 -7.94 1.08 19.61
CA SER A 29 -9.02 0.59 20.47
C SER A 29 -9.59 1.67 21.38
N GLU A 30 -10.87 1.53 21.74
CA GLU A 30 -11.53 2.43 22.68
C GLU A 30 -10.80 2.39 24.04
N GLY A 31 -10.44 3.57 24.57
CA GLY A 31 -9.66 3.70 25.80
C GLY A 31 -8.15 3.54 25.63
N GLN A 32 -7.64 3.18 24.45
CA GLN A 32 -6.19 3.16 24.18
C GLN A 32 -5.63 4.59 24.30
N LYS A 33 -4.46 4.72 24.94
CA LYS A 33 -3.71 5.99 24.99
C LYS A 33 -2.60 5.94 23.97
N GLY A 34 -2.62 6.86 23.00
CA GLY A 34 -1.59 6.92 21.96
C GLY A 34 -0.34 7.73 22.36
N SER A 35 -0.48 8.60 23.36
CA SER A 35 0.61 9.34 24.01
C SER A 35 0.14 9.84 25.38
N SER A 36 1.08 10.07 26.30
CA SER A 36 0.81 10.65 27.63
C SER A 36 0.31 12.10 27.56
N ALA A 37 0.73 12.86 26.55
CA ALA A 37 0.47 14.30 26.45
C ALA A 37 -0.31 14.73 25.19
N MET A 38 -0.47 13.85 24.20
CA MET A 38 -1.10 14.19 22.90
C MET A 38 -2.26 13.24 22.59
N PRO A 39 -3.50 13.59 22.95
CA PRO A 39 -4.68 12.73 22.79
C PRO A 39 -5.00 12.33 21.35
N HIS A 40 -4.55 13.12 20.37
CA HIS A 40 -4.76 12.86 18.94
C HIS A 40 -3.71 11.92 18.33
N LYS A 41 -2.63 11.59 19.05
CA LYS A 41 -1.49 10.87 18.48
C LYS A 41 -1.83 9.39 18.27
N ARG A 42 -1.84 8.94 17.02
CA ARG A 42 -2.07 7.54 16.64
C ARG A 42 -0.81 6.95 16.02
N ASN A 43 -0.07 6.17 16.80
CA ASN A 43 1.20 5.60 16.38
C ASN A 43 1.02 4.15 15.89
N PRO A 44 1.78 3.71 14.87
CA PRO A 44 1.79 2.33 14.40
C PRO A 44 2.64 1.43 15.33
N VAL A 45 2.26 1.34 16.61
CA VAL A 45 3.07 0.68 17.65
C VAL A 45 3.22 -0.82 17.42
N ILE A 46 2.24 -1.46 16.78
CA ILE A 46 2.31 -2.90 16.48
C ILE A 46 3.37 -3.12 15.39
N SER A 47 3.32 -2.34 14.32
CA SER A 47 4.30 -2.39 13.24
C SER A 47 5.70 -2.04 13.73
N GLU A 48 5.85 -1.05 14.61
CA GLU A 48 7.13 -0.71 15.23
C GLU A 48 7.69 -1.87 16.09
N ASN A 49 6.82 -2.52 16.87
CA ASN A 49 7.18 -3.71 17.63
C ASN A 49 7.64 -4.86 16.70
N LEU A 50 6.89 -5.14 15.64
CA LEU A 50 7.26 -6.18 14.65
C LEU A 50 8.60 -5.89 13.96
N CYS A 51 8.92 -4.62 13.67
CA CYS A 51 10.25 -4.23 13.18
C CYS A 51 11.34 -4.59 14.19
N GLY A 52 11.13 -4.30 15.48
CA GLY A 52 12.07 -4.60 16.55
C GLY A 52 12.33 -6.11 16.69
N LEU A 53 11.27 -6.90 16.76
CA LEU A 53 11.33 -8.36 16.86
C LEU A 53 12.04 -8.99 15.65
N SER A 54 11.80 -8.47 14.45
CA SER A 54 12.44 -8.96 13.23
C SER A 54 13.96 -8.76 13.22
N ARG A 55 14.47 -7.75 13.93
CA ARG A 55 15.92 -7.53 14.11
C ARG A 55 16.54 -8.61 14.98
N LEU A 56 15.88 -9.00 16.07
CA LEU A 56 16.33 -10.10 16.94
C LEU A 56 16.40 -11.42 16.17
N LEU A 57 15.35 -11.77 15.40
CA LEU A 57 15.34 -12.98 14.57
C LEU A 57 16.52 -13.04 13.59
N ARG A 58 16.94 -11.91 13.03
CA ARG A 58 18.13 -11.87 12.17
C ARG A 58 19.43 -12.04 12.95
N GLY A 59 19.52 -11.50 14.16
CA GLY A 59 20.64 -11.73 15.05
C GLY A 59 20.81 -13.22 15.38
N TYR A 60 19.71 -13.90 15.75
CA TYR A 60 19.72 -15.34 16.00
C TYR A 60 20.14 -16.17 14.79
N ALA A 61 19.80 -15.73 13.57
CA ALA A 61 20.24 -16.39 12.35
C ALA A 61 21.76 -16.33 12.15
N VAL A 62 22.42 -15.24 12.56
CA VAL A 62 23.89 -15.15 12.54
C VAL A 62 24.51 -16.13 13.52
N THR A 63 24.02 -16.16 14.77
CA THR A 63 24.49 -17.13 15.77
C THR A 63 24.30 -18.57 15.30
N ALA A 64 23.16 -18.90 14.68
CA ALA A 64 22.92 -20.23 14.12
C ALA A 64 23.89 -20.58 12.98
N LEU A 65 24.31 -19.61 12.17
CA LEU A 65 25.32 -19.82 11.12
C LEU A 65 26.71 -20.07 11.71
N GLU A 66 27.07 -19.37 12.79
CA GLU A 66 28.35 -19.54 13.47
C GLU A 66 28.47 -20.92 14.14
N ASN A 67 27.35 -21.53 14.55
CA ASN A 67 27.32 -22.89 15.10
C ASN A 67 27.67 -24.01 14.11
N VAL A 68 27.82 -23.72 12.80
CA VAL A 68 28.06 -24.75 11.77
C VAL A 68 29.47 -25.35 11.82
N ALA A 69 30.48 -24.53 12.15
CA ALA A 69 31.89 -24.92 12.05
C ALA A 69 32.39 -25.69 13.27
N LEU A 70 31.74 -26.82 13.60
CA LEU A 70 32.13 -27.68 14.72
C LEU A 70 33.40 -28.48 14.41
N TRP A 71 34.14 -28.83 15.44
CA TRP A 71 35.42 -29.55 15.32
C TRP A 71 35.20 -31.08 15.22
N HIS A 72 35.74 -31.69 14.16
CA HIS A 72 35.72 -33.14 13.91
C HIS A 72 34.32 -33.76 14.03
N GLU A 73 34.13 -34.78 14.87
CA GLU A 73 32.84 -35.47 15.04
C GLU A 73 31.82 -34.67 15.86
N ARG A 74 32.28 -33.78 16.75
CA ARG A 74 31.49 -32.78 17.48
C ARG A 74 32.35 -31.97 18.46
N ASP A 75 31.95 -30.73 18.69
CA ASP A 75 32.15 -30.02 19.95
C ASP A 75 30.81 -29.47 20.46
N ILE A 76 30.75 -29.02 21.71
CA ILE A 76 29.49 -28.67 22.40
C ILE A 76 29.20 -27.16 22.43
N SER A 77 30.02 -26.33 21.78
CA SER A 77 29.89 -24.86 21.82
C SER A 77 28.51 -24.37 21.37
N HIS A 78 27.93 -25.02 20.36
CA HIS A 78 26.58 -24.73 19.86
C HIS A 78 25.49 -24.86 20.93
N SER A 79 25.64 -25.74 21.93
CA SER A 79 24.58 -26.06 22.89
C SER A 79 24.20 -24.90 23.80
N SER A 80 25.17 -24.10 24.26
CA SER A 80 24.88 -22.92 25.09
C SER A 80 24.17 -21.82 24.30
N ALA A 81 24.57 -21.62 23.04
CA ALA A 81 23.94 -20.69 22.12
C ALA A 81 22.50 -21.12 21.77
N GLU A 82 22.30 -22.39 21.40
CA GLU A 82 20.99 -22.94 21.01
C GLU A 82 19.96 -22.95 22.13
N ARG A 83 20.39 -23.09 23.38
CA ARG A 83 19.52 -22.91 24.55
C ARG A 83 18.89 -21.52 24.65
N VAL A 84 19.50 -20.52 24.03
CA VAL A 84 18.93 -19.16 23.92
C VAL A 84 18.21 -19.02 22.59
N ILE A 85 18.92 -19.21 21.48
CA ILE A 85 18.38 -18.80 20.16
C ILE A 85 17.23 -19.68 19.68
N ALA A 86 17.19 -20.97 20.03
CA ALA A 86 16.14 -21.88 19.55
C ALA A 86 14.76 -21.58 20.19
N PRO A 87 14.62 -21.52 21.54
CA PRO A 87 13.36 -21.14 22.15
C PRO A 87 12.99 -19.69 21.84
N ASP A 88 13.94 -18.75 21.93
CA ASP A 88 13.65 -17.33 21.68
C ASP A 88 13.16 -17.10 20.24
N ALA A 89 13.83 -17.68 19.24
CA ALA A 89 13.45 -17.48 17.85
C ALA A 89 12.06 -18.05 17.54
N THR A 90 11.73 -19.23 18.09
CA THR A 90 10.43 -19.88 17.83
C THR A 90 9.29 -19.16 18.54
N ILE A 91 9.45 -18.81 19.82
CA ILE A 91 8.46 -18.05 20.60
C ILE A 91 8.24 -16.67 19.99
N LEU A 92 9.32 -15.95 19.65
CA LEU A 92 9.23 -14.63 19.06
C LEU A 92 8.52 -14.68 17.70
N LEU A 93 8.86 -15.67 16.86
CA LEU A 93 8.24 -15.80 15.54
C LEU A 93 6.74 -16.11 15.64
N ASP A 94 6.35 -17.01 16.54
CA ASP A 94 4.94 -17.33 16.81
C ASP A 94 4.15 -16.08 17.21
N PHE A 95 4.65 -15.37 18.23
CA PHE A 95 4.06 -14.09 18.66
C PHE A 95 3.97 -13.06 17.54
N ALA A 96 5.03 -12.91 16.74
CA ALA A 96 5.07 -11.92 15.66
C ALA A 96 4.06 -12.24 14.55
N LEU A 97 3.87 -13.53 14.23
CA LEU A 97 2.89 -13.97 13.24
C LEU A 97 1.45 -13.75 13.74
N ASP A 98 1.17 -14.15 14.98
CA ASP A 98 -0.14 -13.98 15.60
C ASP A 98 -0.54 -12.50 15.68
N ARG A 99 0.40 -11.66 16.16
CA ARG A 99 0.21 -10.21 16.24
C ARG A 99 0.05 -9.56 14.87
N PHE A 100 0.79 -10.01 13.85
CA PHE A 100 0.64 -9.50 12.49
C PHE A 100 -0.70 -9.90 11.86
N ARG A 101 -1.20 -11.13 12.13
CA ARG A 101 -2.55 -11.55 11.72
C ARG A 101 -3.61 -10.59 12.26
N GLU A 102 -3.60 -10.34 13.56
CA GLU A 102 -4.58 -9.44 14.21
C GLU A 102 -4.51 -8.00 13.65
N LEU A 103 -3.28 -7.51 13.41
CA LEU A 103 -3.06 -6.22 12.76
C LEU A 103 -3.74 -6.18 11.38
N MET A 104 -3.50 -7.19 10.53
CA MET A 104 -4.05 -7.23 9.18
C MET A 104 -5.58 -7.39 9.16
N GLU A 105 -6.16 -8.11 10.13
CA GLU A 105 -7.62 -8.28 10.25
C GLU A 105 -8.34 -6.97 10.59
N ARG A 106 -7.70 -6.06 11.31
CA ARG A 106 -8.30 -4.83 11.83
C ARG A 106 -7.81 -3.56 11.14
N LEU A 107 -6.86 -3.68 10.22
CA LEU A 107 -6.21 -2.58 9.54
C LEU A 107 -7.24 -1.66 8.86
N LEU A 108 -7.20 -0.37 9.18
CA LEU A 108 -8.07 0.62 8.57
C LEU A 108 -7.47 1.09 7.25
N VAL A 109 -8.30 1.12 6.20
CA VAL A 109 -7.89 1.58 4.86
C VAL A 109 -8.76 2.78 4.47
N TYR A 110 -8.14 3.83 3.92
CA TYR A 110 -8.79 5.08 3.55
C TYR A 110 -8.72 5.35 2.04
N PRO A 111 -9.60 4.76 1.21
CA PRO A 111 -9.57 4.92 -0.25
C PRO A 111 -9.66 6.38 -0.72
N ASP A 112 -10.40 7.23 -0.01
CA ASP A 112 -10.51 8.66 -0.34
C ASP A 112 -9.21 9.42 -0.09
N ARG A 113 -8.41 9.01 0.90
CA ARG A 113 -7.05 9.54 1.13
C ARG A 113 -6.11 9.11 0.01
N MET A 114 -6.15 7.83 -0.38
CA MET A 114 -5.36 7.31 -1.50
C MET A 114 -5.64 8.09 -2.79
N ARG A 115 -6.93 8.30 -3.13
CA ARG A 115 -7.33 9.08 -4.31
C ARG A 115 -6.81 10.51 -4.26
N ARG A 116 -7.03 11.20 -3.14
CA ARG A 116 -6.52 12.57 -2.95
C ARG A 116 -5.00 12.63 -3.06
N ASN A 117 -4.27 11.66 -2.53
CA ASN A 117 -2.80 11.62 -2.61
C ASN A 117 -2.31 11.45 -4.05
N LEU A 118 -2.99 10.64 -4.86
CA LEU A 118 -2.72 10.55 -6.30
C LEU A 118 -2.92 11.91 -6.99
N GLU A 119 -4.02 12.59 -6.67
CA GLU A 119 -4.39 13.90 -7.23
C GLU A 119 -3.44 15.04 -6.82
N ARG A 120 -2.71 14.91 -5.70
CA ARG A 120 -1.72 15.93 -5.27
C ARG A 120 -0.64 16.22 -6.32
N THR A 121 -0.38 15.26 -7.20
CA THR A 121 0.57 15.41 -8.30
C THR A 121 0.00 16.16 -9.52
N ARG A 122 -1.29 16.55 -9.51
CA ARG A 122 -1.95 17.37 -10.55
C ARG A 122 -1.76 16.81 -11.96
N GLY A 123 -1.88 15.48 -12.05
CA GLY A 123 -1.75 14.72 -13.28
C GLY A 123 -0.32 14.40 -13.73
N LEU A 124 0.72 14.78 -12.97
CA LEU A 124 2.12 14.50 -13.34
C LEU A 124 2.42 13.00 -13.50
N LEU A 125 1.73 12.13 -12.76
CA LEU A 125 1.83 10.68 -12.88
C LEU A 125 1.57 10.17 -14.31
N PHE A 126 0.73 10.88 -15.08
CA PHE A 126 0.35 10.49 -16.44
C PHE A 126 1.31 10.97 -17.52
N SER A 127 2.35 11.74 -17.15
CA SER A 127 3.31 12.32 -18.10
C SER A 127 3.91 11.29 -19.07
N GLN A 128 4.33 10.13 -18.57
CA GLN A 128 4.85 9.05 -19.41
C GLN A 128 3.81 8.55 -20.41
N ARG A 129 2.56 8.36 -19.98
CA ARG A 129 1.47 7.88 -20.85
C ARG A 129 1.19 8.88 -21.96
N VAL A 130 1.14 10.17 -21.65
CA VAL A 130 0.94 11.22 -22.65
C VAL A 130 2.09 11.28 -23.65
N MET A 131 3.34 11.18 -23.17
CA MET A 131 4.52 11.15 -24.04
C MET A 131 4.48 9.99 -25.04
N LEU A 132 4.14 8.78 -24.57
CA LEU A 132 4.02 7.60 -25.44
C LEU A 132 2.86 7.73 -26.43
N ALA A 133 1.73 8.32 -26.01
CA ALA A 133 0.59 8.58 -26.88
C ALA A 133 0.95 9.59 -27.98
N LEU A 134 1.65 10.68 -27.64
CA LEU A 134 2.14 11.68 -28.60
C LEU A 134 3.07 11.05 -29.64
N ALA A 135 4.02 10.22 -29.20
CA ALA A 135 4.92 9.50 -30.09
C ALA A 135 4.15 8.56 -31.04
N SER A 136 3.15 7.85 -30.52
CA SER A 136 2.28 6.97 -31.30
C SER A 136 1.42 7.73 -32.32
N LYS A 137 1.18 9.02 -32.10
CA LYS A 137 0.49 9.95 -33.03
C LYS A 137 1.45 10.70 -33.97
N GLY A 138 2.64 10.13 -34.20
CA GLY A 138 3.59 10.60 -35.23
C GLY A 138 4.51 11.73 -34.81
N LEU A 139 4.67 12.01 -33.51
CA LEU A 139 5.78 12.83 -33.01
C LEU A 139 7.05 11.98 -32.86
N SER A 140 8.22 12.58 -33.10
CA SER A 140 9.46 11.96 -32.65
C SER A 140 9.45 11.86 -31.13
N ARG A 141 10.12 10.82 -30.60
CA ARG A 141 10.20 10.59 -29.15
C ARG A 141 10.83 11.78 -28.42
N GLU A 142 11.86 12.38 -29.02
CA GLU A 142 12.52 13.59 -28.53
C GLU A 142 11.54 14.75 -28.43
N ARG A 143 10.77 15.02 -29.49
CA ARG A 143 9.81 16.10 -29.51
C ARG A 143 8.67 15.90 -28.49
N ALA A 144 8.15 14.67 -28.40
CA ALA A 144 7.13 14.33 -27.41
C ALA A 144 7.66 14.52 -25.97
N TYR A 145 8.92 14.13 -25.72
CA TYR A 145 9.57 14.32 -24.44
C TYR A 145 9.72 15.80 -24.09
N GLU A 146 10.21 16.64 -25.01
CA GLU A 146 10.35 18.09 -24.81
C GLU A 146 9.03 18.76 -24.41
N ILE A 147 7.95 18.46 -25.13
CA ILE A 147 6.61 19.03 -24.88
C ILE A 147 6.15 18.65 -23.47
N VAL A 148 6.21 17.36 -23.14
CA VAL A 148 5.74 16.84 -21.86
C VAL A 148 6.61 17.35 -20.71
N GLN A 149 7.94 17.35 -20.87
CA GLN A 149 8.87 17.82 -19.85
C GLN A 149 8.64 19.30 -19.53
N ARG A 150 8.50 20.15 -20.55
CA ARG A 150 8.23 21.59 -20.36
C ARG A 150 6.93 21.82 -19.60
N SER A 151 5.84 21.16 -19.99
CA SER A 151 4.54 21.28 -19.33
C SER A 151 4.55 20.68 -17.92
N ALA A 152 5.26 19.57 -17.69
CA ALA A 152 5.42 18.95 -16.37
C ALA A 152 6.21 19.83 -15.40
N MET A 153 7.32 20.43 -15.87
CA MET A 153 8.09 21.38 -15.06
C MET A 153 7.29 22.62 -14.70
N GLU A 154 6.46 23.13 -15.62
CA GLU A 154 5.55 24.24 -15.33
C GLU A 154 4.43 23.82 -14.35
N ALA A 155 3.82 22.65 -14.55
CA ALA A 155 2.79 22.09 -13.66
C ALA A 155 3.30 22.00 -12.22
N PHE A 156 4.53 21.51 -12.04
CA PHE A 156 5.18 21.39 -10.75
C PHE A 156 5.46 22.76 -10.12
N ARG A 157 6.16 23.66 -10.83
CA ARG A 157 6.57 24.96 -10.27
C ARG A 157 5.41 25.91 -9.99
N LYS A 158 4.39 25.89 -10.84
CA LYS A 158 3.24 26.80 -10.75
C LYS A 158 2.02 26.15 -10.13
N GLU A 159 2.13 24.91 -9.70
CA GLU A 159 1.03 24.23 -9.03
C GLU A 159 -0.23 24.18 -9.93
N LYS A 160 -0.07 23.72 -11.18
CA LYS A 160 -1.16 23.66 -12.18
C LYS A 160 -1.40 22.25 -12.67
N GLU A 161 -2.61 22.00 -13.15
CA GLU A 161 -2.98 20.75 -13.80
C GLU A 161 -2.20 20.53 -15.10
N LEU A 162 -1.51 19.39 -15.19
CA LEU A 162 -0.69 19.03 -16.35
C LEU A 162 -1.53 18.97 -17.63
N ALA A 163 -2.73 18.39 -17.56
CA ALA A 163 -3.64 18.26 -18.70
C ALA A 163 -3.95 19.62 -19.34
N GLY A 164 -4.23 20.64 -18.52
CA GLY A 164 -4.53 21.99 -18.99
C GLY A 164 -3.33 22.70 -19.62
N LEU A 165 -2.11 22.43 -19.14
CA LEU A 165 -0.88 22.98 -19.72
C LEU A 165 -0.53 22.34 -21.07
N LEU A 166 -0.66 21.03 -21.17
CA LEU A 166 -0.44 20.29 -22.42
C LEU A 166 -1.46 20.66 -23.49
N TRP A 167 -2.73 20.85 -23.12
CA TRP A 167 -3.78 21.22 -24.06
C TRP A 167 -3.59 22.61 -24.69
N LYS A 168 -2.72 23.47 -24.13
CA LYS A 168 -2.37 24.76 -24.75
C LYS A 168 -1.44 24.58 -25.96
N ASP A 169 -0.67 23.50 -25.98
CA ASP A 169 0.25 23.22 -27.08
C ASP A 169 -0.52 22.84 -28.36
N ARG A 170 -0.15 23.46 -29.49
CA ARG A 170 -0.82 23.24 -30.78
C ARG A 170 -0.51 21.85 -31.34
N GLU A 171 0.69 21.30 -31.11
CA GLU A 171 1.08 19.97 -31.58
C GLU A 171 0.31 18.86 -30.84
N VAL A 172 -0.05 19.10 -29.58
CA VAL A 172 -0.92 18.21 -28.78
C VAL A 172 -2.36 18.29 -29.31
N ARG A 173 -2.93 19.50 -29.41
CA ARG A 173 -4.31 19.68 -29.90
C ARG A 173 -4.52 19.22 -31.34
N GLY A 174 -3.49 19.32 -32.18
CA GLY A 174 -3.55 18.85 -33.57
C GLY A 174 -3.61 17.33 -33.71
N ARG A 175 -3.39 16.56 -32.63
CA ARG A 175 -3.26 15.09 -32.68
C ARG A 175 -4.31 14.32 -31.91
N PHE A 176 -4.99 14.97 -30.98
CA PHE A 176 -5.98 14.34 -30.11
C PHE A 176 -7.30 15.10 -30.18
N SER A 177 -8.42 14.36 -30.15
CA SER A 177 -9.68 14.96 -29.72
C SER A 177 -9.61 15.30 -28.22
N ARG A 178 -10.52 16.15 -27.74
CA ARG A 178 -10.54 16.52 -26.32
C ARG A 178 -10.80 15.32 -25.42
N ASP A 179 -11.74 14.46 -25.82
CA ASP A 179 -12.14 13.28 -25.04
C ASP A 179 -11.00 12.24 -25.01
N GLU A 180 -10.39 11.95 -26.18
CA GLU A 180 -9.24 11.04 -26.28
C GLU A 180 -8.07 11.52 -25.40
N PHE A 181 -7.81 12.82 -25.37
CA PHE A 181 -6.76 13.39 -24.54
C PHE A 181 -7.07 13.28 -23.04
N GLN A 182 -8.33 13.49 -22.64
CA GLN A 182 -8.73 13.36 -21.24
C GLN A 182 -8.61 11.92 -20.72
N GLU A 183 -8.92 10.93 -21.56
CA GLU A 183 -8.75 9.51 -21.20
C GLU A 183 -7.31 9.12 -20.86
N LEU A 184 -6.31 9.87 -21.35
CA LEU A 184 -4.90 9.66 -20.98
C LEU A 184 -4.63 9.91 -19.49
N PHE A 185 -5.51 10.64 -18.80
CA PHE A 185 -5.41 10.97 -17.38
C PHE A 185 -6.30 10.07 -16.50
N ASP A 186 -6.90 9.01 -17.05
CA ASP A 186 -7.64 8.02 -16.26
C ASP A 186 -6.68 7.05 -15.52
N PRO A 187 -6.73 6.96 -14.18
CA PRO A 187 -5.99 5.96 -13.41
C PRO A 187 -6.36 4.51 -13.78
N GLY A 188 -7.59 4.27 -14.26
CA GLY A 188 -8.10 2.95 -14.64
C GLY A 188 -7.20 2.23 -15.64
N TYR A 189 -6.53 2.98 -16.51
CA TYR A 189 -5.52 2.42 -17.43
C TYR A 189 -4.46 1.60 -16.69
N TYR A 190 -3.95 2.05 -15.55
CA TYR A 190 -2.91 1.34 -14.79
C TYR A 190 -3.45 0.11 -14.04
N LEU A 191 -4.77 0.00 -13.88
CA LEU A 191 -5.43 -1.11 -13.20
C LEU A 191 -5.86 -2.23 -14.15
N ARG A 192 -5.74 -2.06 -15.47
CA ARG A 192 -6.22 -3.01 -16.51
C ARG A 192 -5.68 -4.44 -16.41
N HIS A 193 -4.60 -4.65 -15.68
CA HIS A 193 -3.98 -5.98 -15.49
C HIS A 193 -4.14 -6.51 -14.07
N ILE A 194 -4.96 -5.87 -13.21
CA ILE A 194 -5.12 -6.27 -11.82
C ILE A 194 -5.66 -7.70 -11.70
N ASP A 195 -6.67 -8.06 -12.50
CA ASP A 195 -7.26 -9.41 -12.46
C ASP A 195 -6.23 -10.49 -12.80
N ALA A 196 -5.39 -10.25 -13.81
CA ALA A 196 -4.32 -11.19 -14.18
C ALA A 196 -3.27 -11.39 -13.07
N VAL A 197 -3.02 -10.36 -12.25
CA VAL A 197 -2.15 -10.49 -11.06
C VAL A 197 -2.85 -11.29 -9.97
N PHE A 198 -4.13 -11.01 -9.71
CA PHE A 198 -4.93 -11.75 -8.73
C PHE A 198 -5.06 -13.23 -9.09
N ASP A 199 -5.34 -13.56 -10.34
CA ASP A 199 -5.46 -14.94 -10.82
C ASP A 199 -4.15 -15.74 -10.68
N ARG A 200 -3.00 -15.07 -10.79
CA ARG A 200 -1.68 -15.71 -10.62
C ARG A 200 -1.38 -16.02 -9.14
N VAL A 201 -1.77 -15.12 -8.24
CA VAL A 201 -1.49 -15.24 -6.79
C VAL A 201 -2.54 -16.08 -6.08
N PHE A 202 -3.80 -15.94 -6.47
CA PHE A 202 -4.97 -16.63 -5.93
C PHE A 202 -5.69 -17.40 -7.05
N PRO A 203 -5.06 -18.45 -7.60
CA PRO A 203 -5.66 -19.21 -8.68
C PRO A 203 -7.03 -19.75 -8.24
N PRO A 204 -8.06 -19.69 -9.11
CA PRO A 204 -9.36 -20.26 -8.79
C PRO A 204 -9.16 -21.73 -8.44
N SER A 205 -9.65 -22.13 -7.27
CA SER A 205 -9.51 -23.50 -6.79
C SER A 205 -10.06 -24.46 -7.83
N ARG A 206 -9.22 -25.40 -8.30
CA ARG A 206 -9.67 -26.49 -9.16
C ARG A 206 -10.59 -27.40 -8.33
N GLY A 207 -11.90 -27.14 -8.38
CA GLY A 207 -12.92 -27.97 -7.73
C GLY A 207 -13.38 -27.43 -6.38
N GLY A 208 -14.50 -26.71 -6.39
CA GLY A 208 -15.25 -26.31 -5.21
C GLY A 208 -16.38 -25.40 -5.63
N THR A 209 -17.58 -25.96 -5.78
CA THR A 209 -18.82 -25.26 -6.16
C THR A 209 -18.93 -23.91 -5.47
N SER A 210 -18.97 -22.85 -6.29
CA SER A 210 -19.10 -21.47 -5.84
C SER A 210 -20.41 -21.28 -5.07
N ARG A 211 -20.32 -21.04 -3.75
CA ARG A 211 -21.38 -20.29 -3.06
C ARG A 211 -21.27 -18.85 -3.56
N GLY A 212 -22.18 -18.50 -4.48
CA GLY A 212 -22.18 -17.23 -5.18
C GLY A 212 -22.04 -16.02 -4.25
N ARG A 213 -21.06 -15.15 -4.57
CA ARG A 213 -21.07 -13.77 -4.11
C ARG A 213 -22.33 -13.10 -4.66
N LYS A 214 -23.35 -12.90 -3.82
CA LYS A 214 -24.48 -12.01 -4.17
C LYS A 214 -23.95 -10.59 -4.33
N PRO A 215 -24.37 -9.83 -5.36
CA PRO A 215 -24.04 -8.41 -5.48
C PRO A 215 -24.69 -7.66 -4.31
N ARG A 216 -23.92 -6.78 -3.64
CA ARG A 216 -24.48 -5.82 -2.68
C ARG A 216 -25.36 -4.84 -3.44
N GLY A 217 -26.68 -5.09 -3.40
CA GLY A 217 -27.69 -4.19 -3.94
C GLY A 217 -27.69 -2.85 -3.19
N LYS A 218 -27.77 -1.77 -3.96
CA LYS A 218 -28.05 -0.41 -3.50
C LYS A 218 -29.39 -0.40 -2.75
N THR A 219 -29.39 -0.17 -1.44
CA THR A 219 -30.60 0.30 -0.74
C THR A 219 -30.54 1.80 -0.64
N GLY A 220 -31.24 2.45 -1.57
CA GLY A 220 -31.63 3.85 -1.46
C GLY A 220 -32.58 4.05 -0.30
N GLY A 221 -32.49 5.24 0.31
CA GLY A 221 -33.26 5.60 1.49
C GLY A 221 -34.76 5.71 1.24
N ARG A 222 -35.52 5.48 2.30
CA ARG A 222 -36.80 6.16 2.56
C ARG A 222 -36.83 6.59 4.02
N ARG A 223 -36.87 7.91 4.23
CA ARG A 223 -37.40 8.54 5.43
C ARG A 223 -38.90 8.26 5.49
N ALA A 224 -39.42 7.97 6.68
CA ALA A 224 -40.78 8.28 7.06
C ALA A 224 -40.78 8.71 8.53
N ALA A 225 -41.41 9.84 8.79
CA ALA A 225 -41.46 10.55 10.06
C ALA A 225 -42.57 10.00 10.97
N GLY A 226 -42.32 10.09 12.28
CA GLY A 226 -43.24 10.57 13.33
C GLY A 226 -44.58 9.88 13.56
N LYS A 227 -44.75 9.35 14.79
CA LYS A 227 -45.85 9.61 15.76
C LYS A 227 -45.61 8.74 17.00
N GLY A 228 -45.44 9.34 18.19
CA GLY A 228 -46.42 9.28 19.28
C GLY A 228 -46.25 8.01 20.13
N SER A 229 -45.78 8.09 21.38
CA SER A 229 -46.62 8.34 22.58
C SER A 229 -46.87 7.03 23.37
N VAL A 230 -46.31 7.00 24.60
CA VAL A 230 -46.96 6.53 25.86
C VAL A 230 -46.91 5.03 26.21
N LEU A 231 -46.22 4.75 27.34
CA LEU A 231 -46.56 3.92 28.52
C LEU A 231 -45.46 2.94 29.00
N GLN A 232 -45.14 3.14 30.29
CA GLN A 232 -44.42 2.32 31.29
C GLN A 232 -42.92 2.13 31.14
#